data_AF-A0A101H5W6-F1
#
_entry.id   AF-A0A101H5W6-F1
#
_cell.length_a   1.000
_cell.length_b   1.000
_cell.length_c   1.000
_cell.angle_alpha   90.00
_cell.angle_beta   90.00
_cell.angle_gamma   90.00
#
_symmetry.space_group_name_H-M   'P 1'
#
loop_
_entity.id
_entity.type
_entity.pdbx_description
1 polymer ?
#
loop_
_entity_poly.entity_id
_entity_poly.type
_entity_poly.pdbx_seq_one_letter_code
_entity_poly.pdbx_strand_id
1 'polypeptide(L)'
;MAPKLPTTLDEIRKAIRTSNEVSFTRNRNQYTVQEQATLAELWECVPCTCDDDCTCKRFRCTFHWKIREGLTFTDVLPGYLRMFVDKGKHNLLLKLLDSQTPDLPRLSRRDKGAYDVLAWCRDIWDTIYPQAAAYNRTLLCDDWAPSFWQERWQFPIGPPVYKAKMMSLLVPDTAVPYDTASLTSLRGMFGLSPGQHYNVLLRNLRQYCIGVLDGEGVGLDDFRRLDVPGEVGTFHTDLITWPRPRFVYGTRFLPLERPLSRIVDKIFYQPG
;
A
#
# COMPACT_ATOMS: atom_id res chain seq x y z
N MET A 1 -20.51 -1.77 -19.95
CA MET A 1 -19.40 -2.72 -20.21
C MET A 1 -18.59 -2.83 -18.93
N ALA A 2 -18.26 -4.04 -18.48
CA ALA A 2 -17.32 -4.21 -17.37
C ALA A 2 -15.95 -3.67 -17.79
N PRO A 3 -15.23 -2.94 -16.91
CA PRO A 3 -13.89 -2.46 -17.26
C PRO A 3 -12.97 -3.66 -17.50
N LYS A 4 -12.23 -3.65 -18.61
CA LYS A 4 -11.30 -4.72 -18.98
C LYS A 4 -10.06 -4.63 -18.09
N LEU A 5 -9.62 -5.77 -17.58
CA LEU A 5 -8.39 -5.90 -16.80
C LEU A 5 -7.18 -5.62 -17.71
N PRO A 6 -6.27 -4.69 -17.36
CA PRO A 6 -5.01 -4.51 -18.08
C PRO A 6 -4.19 -5.80 -18.00
N THR A 7 -3.74 -6.36 -19.12
CA THR A 7 -3.05 -7.66 -19.14
C THR A 7 -1.66 -7.62 -19.77
N THR A 8 -1.37 -6.58 -20.57
CA THR A 8 -0.03 -6.38 -21.15
C THR A 8 0.75 -5.31 -20.40
N LEU A 9 2.08 -5.30 -20.52
CA LEU A 9 2.91 -4.30 -19.86
C LEU A 9 2.62 -2.87 -20.32
N ASP A 10 2.25 -2.68 -21.58
CA ASP A 10 1.92 -1.35 -22.11
C ASP A 10 0.59 -0.83 -21.55
N GLU A 11 -0.43 -1.69 -21.43
CA GLU A 11 -1.70 -1.34 -20.78
C GLU A 11 -1.47 -0.98 -19.31
N ILE A 12 -0.65 -1.78 -18.61
CA ILE A 12 -0.30 -1.59 -17.20
C ILE A 12 0.51 -0.30 -17.01
N ARG A 13 1.54 -0.06 -17.82
CA ARG A 13 2.36 1.15 -17.76
C ARG A 13 1.50 2.40 -18.00
N LYS A 14 0.57 2.34 -18.95
CA LYS A 14 -0.38 3.43 -19.20
C LYS A 14 -1.29 3.69 -18.00
N ALA A 15 -1.81 2.64 -17.37
CA ALA A 15 -2.65 2.76 -16.17
C ALA A 15 -1.86 3.40 -15.00
N ILE A 16 -0.65 2.92 -14.73
CA ILE A 16 0.23 3.44 -13.69
C ILE A 16 0.60 4.90 -13.95
N ARG A 17 0.97 5.25 -15.19
CA ARG A 17 1.26 6.65 -15.56
C ARG A 17 0.06 7.55 -15.31
N THR A 18 -1.14 7.14 -15.72
CA THR A 18 -2.37 7.89 -15.46
C THR A 18 -2.63 8.06 -13.96
N SER A 19 -2.39 7.00 -13.17
CA SER A 19 -2.50 7.05 -11.72
C SER A 19 -1.51 8.05 -11.10
N ASN A 20 -0.27 8.08 -11.57
CA ASN A 20 0.73 9.06 -11.15
C ASN A 20 0.30 10.49 -11.53
N GLU A 21 -0.17 10.73 -12.76
CA GLU A 21 -0.66 12.04 -13.22
C GLU A 21 -1.77 12.59 -12.32
N VAL A 22 -2.76 11.75 -12.01
CA VAL A 22 -3.84 12.10 -11.09
C VAL A 22 -3.30 12.33 -9.67
N SER A 23 -2.39 11.48 -9.20
CA SER A 23 -1.78 11.58 -7.87
C SER A 23 -0.99 12.87 -7.68
N PHE A 24 -0.38 13.42 -8.74
CA PHE A 24 0.30 14.71 -8.68
C PHE A 24 -0.64 15.92 -8.82
N THR A 25 -1.59 15.84 -9.75
CA THR A 25 -2.33 17.03 -10.20
C THR A 25 -3.68 17.23 -9.51
N ARG A 26 -4.32 16.16 -9.05
CA ARG A 26 -5.69 16.19 -8.51
C ARG A 26 -5.80 15.73 -7.06
N ASN A 27 -4.91 14.84 -6.63
CA ASN A 27 -4.91 14.35 -5.25
C ASN A 27 -4.35 15.44 -4.32
N ARG A 28 -5.18 15.92 -3.37
CA ARG A 28 -4.80 17.00 -2.43
C ARG A 28 -3.62 16.65 -1.52
N ASN A 29 -3.36 15.37 -1.30
CA ASN A 29 -2.21 14.91 -0.53
C ASN A 29 -0.97 14.71 -1.39
N GLN A 30 -1.07 14.77 -2.72
CA GLN A 30 0.01 14.46 -3.65
C GLN A 30 0.60 13.07 -3.37
N TYR A 31 -0.25 12.05 -3.47
CA TYR A 31 0.01 10.68 -2.99
C TYR A 31 1.40 10.15 -3.33
N THR A 32 1.89 10.34 -4.56
CA THR A 32 3.20 9.86 -5.00
C THR A 32 4.37 10.50 -4.24
N VAL A 33 4.26 11.77 -3.83
CA VAL A 33 5.25 12.43 -2.95
C VAL A 33 5.24 11.82 -1.56
N GLN A 34 4.04 11.56 -1.02
CA GLN A 34 3.88 10.99 0.33
C GLN A 34 4.31 9.52 0.39
N GLU A 35 4.07 8.76 -0.67
CA GLU A 35 4.57 7.40 -0.87
C GLU A 35 6.10 7.37 -0.87
N GLN A 36 6.75 8.28 -1.61
CA GLN A 36 8.21 8.40 -1.63
C GLN A 36 8.79 8.74 -0.25
N ALA A 37 8.14 9.64 0.50
CA ALA A 37 8.55 9.95 1.88
C ALA A 37 8.39 8.73 2.80
N THR A 38 7.27 8.00 2.70
CA THR A 38 7.04 6.76 3.44
C THR A 38 8.03 5.66 3.13
N LEU A 39 8.33 5.48 1.85
CA LEU A 39 9.32 4.51 1.42
C LEU A 39 10.67 4.80 2.08
N ALA A 40 11.11 6.06 2.07
CA ALA A 40 12.39 6.43 2.65
C ALA A 40 12.43 6.23 4.17
N GLU A 41 11.35 6.60 4.89
CA GLU A 41 11.30 6.57 6.34
C GLU A 41 11.01 5.20 6.96
N LEU A 42 10.03 4.48 6.40
CA LEU A 42 9.39 3.36 7.08
C LEU A 42 9.74 2.01 6.47
N TRP A 43 10.15 1.99 5.21
CA TRP A 43 10.40 0.74 4.50
C TRP A 43 11.88 0.56 4.17
N GLU A 44 12.25 -0.68 3.96
CA GLU A 44 13.59 -1.09 3.54
C GLU A 44 13.51 -2.24 2.54
N CYS A 45 14.50 -2.28 1.64
CA CYS A 45 14.75 -3.44 0.78
C CYS A 45 15.67 -4.40 1.52
N VAL A 46 15.25 -5.65 1.64
CA VAL A 46 16.07 -6.74 2.18
C VAL A 46 16.24 -7.84 1.13
N PRO A 47 17.36 -8.57 1.10
CA PRO A 47 17.54 -9.69 0.18
C PRO A 47 16.40 -10.71 0.28
N CYS A 48 16.00 -11.25 -0.87
CA CYS A 48 15.01 -12.33 -0.95
C CYS A 48 15.61 -13.60 -0.32
N THR A 49 14.95 -14.11 0.72
CA THR A 49 15.36 -15.31 1.48
C THR A 49 14.57 -16.56 1.12
N CYS A 50 13.73 -16.50 0.08
CA CYS A 50 12.97 -17.66 -0.37
C CYS A 50 13.88 -18.70 -1.07
N ASP A 51 13.50 -19.96 -0.95
CA ASP A 51 14.09 -21.08 -1.70
C ASP A 51 13.81 -20.95 -3.20
N ASP A 52 14.66 -21.56 -4.03
CA ASP A 52 14.61 -21.45 -5.50
C ASP A 52 13.32 -21.97 -6.14
N ASP A 53 12.58 -22.84 -5.44
CA ASP A 53 11.29 -23.37 -5.87
C ASP A 53 10.11 -22.43 -5.59
N CYS A 54 10.31 -21.41 -4.75
CA CYS A 54 9.27 -20.43 -4.43
C CYS A 54 8.83 -19.68 -5.69
N THR A 55 7.52 -19.46 -5.84
CA THR A 55 6.96 -18.74 -7.00
C THR A 55 7.64 -17.37 -7.25
N CYS A 56 8.07 -16.63 -6.23
CA CYS A 56 8.76 -15.35 -6.46
C CYS A 56 10.13 -15.53 -7.14
N LYS A 57 10.85 -16.63 -6.89
CA LYS A 57 12.15 -16.95 -7.51
C LYS A 57 12.02 -17.30 -8.99
N ARG A 58 10.92 -17.93 -9.41
CA ARG A 58 10.59 -18.13 -10.83
C ARG A 58 10.57 -16.81 -11.61
N PHE A 59 10.16 -15.73 -10.95
CA PHE A 59 10.16 -14.37 -11.51
C PHE A 59 11.43 -13.57 -11.14
N ARG A 60 12.54 -14.26 -10.86
CA ARG A 60 13.86 -13.67 -10.58
C ARG A 60 13.85 -12.66 -9.42
N CYS A 61 13.02 -12.87 -8.40
CA CYS A 61 12.98 -11.99 -7.24
C CYS A 61 14.32 -11.97 -6.49
N THR A 62 14.90 -10.77 -6.36
CA THR A 62 16.19 -10.56 -5.69
C THR A 62 16.05 -9.93 -4.29
N PHE A 63 14.99 -9.16 -4.05
CA PHE A 63 14.71 -8.50 -2.77
C PHE A 63 13.21 -8.44 -2.46
N HIS A 64 12.90 -8.20 -1.18
CA HIS A 64 11.56 -7.87 -0.70
C HIS A 64 11.56 -6.50 -0.02
N TRP A 65 10.42 -5.81 -0.06
CA TRP A 65 10.18 -4.63 0.76
C TRP A 65 9.54 -5.02 2.10
N LYS A 66 10.10 -4.57 3.21
CA LYS A 66 9.46 -4.73 4.52
C LYS A 66 9.46 -3.43 5.30
N ILE A 67 8.65 -3.38 6.36
CA ILE A 67 8.73 -2.30 7.34
C ILE A 67 10.03 -2.43 8.13
N ARG A 68 10.70 -1.30 8.37
CA ARG A 68 11.96 -1.23 9.13
C ARG A 68 11.75 -1.70 10.56
N GLU A 69 12.81 -2.26 11.13
CA GLU A 69 12.91 -2.64 12.54
C GLU A 69 13.06 -1.42 13.47
N GLY A 70 12.69 -1.59 14.75
CA GLY A 70 12.82 -0.57 15.80
C GLY A 70 11.82 0.60 15.75
N LEU A 71 10.74 0.50 14.97
CA LEU A 71 9.70 1.53 14.88
C LEU A 71 8.64 1.37 15.97
N THR A 72 8.28 2.49 16.58
CA THR A 72 7.10 2.60 17.45
C THR A 72 5.86 2.96 16.62
N PHE A 73 4.67 2.83 17.23
CA PHE A 73 3.44 3.31 16.60
C PHE A 73 3.54 4.80 16.19
N THR A 74 4.17 5.62 17.04
CA THR A 74 4.37 7.06 16.80
C THR A 74 5.25 7.33 15.58
N ASP A 75 6.20 6.46 15.26
CA ASP A 75 7.04 6.60 14.06
C ASP A 75 6.25 6.32 12.77
N VAL A 76 5.30 5.39 12.83
CA VAL A 76 4.53 4.93 11.65
C VAL A 76 3.30 5.79 11.39
N LEU A 77 2.74 6.41 12.43
CA LEU A 77 1.56 7.27 12.38
C LEU A 77 1.66 8.38 11.32
N PRO A 78 2.74 9.18 11.22
CA PRO A 78 2.91 10.17 10.16
C PRO A 78 2.79 9.58 8.76
N GLY A 79 3.40 8.41 8.53
CA GLY A 79 3.33 7.68 7.26
C GLY A 79 1.93 7.28 6.85
N TYR A 80 1.16 6.77 7.81
CA TYR A 80 -0.24 6.44 7.59
C TYR A 80 -1.06 7.68 7.24
N LEU A 81 -0.91 8.76 8.04
CA LEU A 81 -1.66 10.00 7.84
C LEU A 81 -1.39 10.57 6.45
N ARG A 82 -0.12 10.82 6.10
CA ARG A 82 0.24 11.45 4.81
C ARG A 82 -0.20 10.64 3.59
N MET A 83 -0.15 9.31 3.65
CA MET A 83 -0.54 8.48 2.51
C MET A 83 -2.07 8.36 2.34
N PHE A 84 -2.82 8.31 3.45
CA PHE A 84 -4.17 7.75 3.40
C PHE A 84 -5.27 8.65 3.95
N VAL A 85 -4.92 9.67 4.74
CA VAL A 85 -5.85 10.59 5.37
C VAL A 85 -5.72 11.96 4.71
N ASP A 86 -6.83 12.65 4.46
CA ASP A 86 -6.79 14.01 3.94
C ASP A 86 -6.00 14.92 4.90
N LYS A 87 -5.09 15.73 4.37
CA LYS A 87 -4.24 16.64 5.15
C LYS A 87 -5.02 17.52 6.13
N GLY A 88 -6.21 17.99 5.75
CA GLY A 88 -7.07 18.81 6.61
C GLY A 88 -7.61 18.07 7.84
N LYS A 89 -7.50 16.74 7.89
CA LYS A 89 -7.99 15.88 8.96
C LYS A 89 -6.90 15.37 9.89
N HIS A 90 -5.62 15.62 9.59
CA HIS A 90 -4.50 15.10 10.40
C HIS A 90 -4.58 15.54 11.86
N ASN A 91 -4.69 16.85 12.12
CA ASN A 91 -4.75 17.40 13.48
C ASN A 91 -5.98 16.92 14.26
N LEU A 92 -7.10 16.67 13.58
CA LEU A 92 -8.28 16.10 14.21
C LEU A 92 -7.99 14.68 14.70
N LEU A 93 -7.42 13.82 13.85
CA LEU A 93 -7.12 12.44 14.23
C LEU A 93 -6.06 12.36 15.34
N LEU A 94 -5.02 13.19 15.30
CA LEU A 94 -4.01 13.25 16.36
C LEU A 94 -4.65 13.57 17.72
N LYS A 95 -5.46 14.64 17.78
CA LYS A 95 -6.17 15.04 19.02
C LYS A 95 -7.09 13.93 19.54
N LEU A 96 -7.73 13.17 18.66
CA LEU A 96 -8.60 12.06 19.06
C LEU A 96 -7.80 10.88 19.61
N LEU A 97 -6.63 10.58 19.03
CA LEU A 97 -5.75 9.52 19.54
C LEU A 97 -5.16 9.87 20.91
N ASP A 98 -4.86 11.15 21.16
CA ASP A 98 -4.33 11.61 22.45
C ASP A 98 -5.42 11.76 23.53
N SER A 99 -6.70 11.74 23.14
CA SER A 99 -7.82 11.90 24.07
C SER A 99 -8.14 10.58 24.80
N GLN A 100 -8.36 10.67 26.11
CA GLN A 100 -8.87 9.55 26.91
C GLN A 100 -10.35 9.24 26.60
N THR A 101 -11.13 10.25 26.21
CA THR A 101 -12.56 10.15 25.91
C THR A 101 -12.87 10.89 24.59
N PRO A 102 -12.58 10.29 23.44
CA PRO A 102 -12.77 10.95 22.15
C PRO A 102 -14.25 11.07 21.77
N ASP A 103 -14.67 12.25 21.28
CA ASP A 103 -16.02 12.50 20.76
C ASP A 103 -16.18 11.91 19.34
N LEU A 104 -16.50 10.61 19.29
CA LEU A 104 -16.64 9.84 18.04
C LEU A 104 -17.99 10.02 17.30
N PRO A 105 -19.14 10.24 17.96
CA PRO A 105 -20.44 10.32 17.27
C PRO A 105 -20.55 11.39 16.19
N ARG A 106 -19.79 12.48 16.29
CA ARG A 106 -19.82 13.59 15.33
C ARG A 106 -18.89 13.41 14.14
N LEU A 107 -18.12 12.33 14.10
CA LEU A 107 -17.16 12.08 13.02
C LEU A 107 -17.88 11.63 11.75
N SER A 108 -17.40 12.13 10.60
CA SER A 108 -17.77 11.54 9.32
C SER A 108 -17.37 10.07 9.28
N ARG A 109 -18.08 9.24 8.50
CA ARG A 109 -17.74 7.81 8.34
C ARG A 109 -16.27 7.59 7.93
N ARG A 110 -15.72 8.51 7.14
CA ARG A 110 -14.32 8.48 6.69
C ARG A 110 -13.35 8.75 7.83
N ASP A 111 -13.59 9.84 8.57
CA ASP A 111 -12.74 10.23 9.71
C ASP A 111 -12.81 9.18 10.82
N LYS A 112 -14.01 8.66 11.12
CA LYS A 112 -14.20 7.57 12.07
C LYS A 112 -13.47 6.29 11.64
N GLY A 113 -13.58 5.90 10.36
CA GLY A 113 -12.89 4.71 9.87
C GLY A 113 -11.37 4.81 9.93
N ALA A 114 -10.81 6.01 9.70
CA ALA A 114 -9.37 6.24 9.86
C ALA A 114 -8.96 6.19 11.34
N TYR A 115 -9.72 6.83 12.22
CA TYR A 115 -9.51 6.79 13.67
C TYR A 115 -9.58 5.36 14.22
N ASP A 116 -10.63 4.61 13.90
CA ASP A 116 -10.85 3.25 14.43
C ASP A 116 -9.66 2.33 14.09
N VAL A 117 -9.10 2.46 12.88
CA VAL A 117 -7.93 1.66 12.46
C VAL A 117 -6.64 2.13 13.15
N LEU A 118 -6.45 3.43 13.33
CA LEU A 118 -5.30 3.97 14.04
C LEU A 118 -5.32 3.57 15.53
N ALA A 119 -6.47 3.70 16.19
CA ALA A 119 -6.67 3.28 17.57
C ALA A 119 -6.45 1.77 17.72
N TRP A 120 -7.09 0.95 16.88
CA TRP A 120 -6.87 -0.50 16.86
C TRP A 120 -5.38 -0.84 16.68
N CYS A 121 -4.70 -0.23 15.71
CA CYS A 121 -3.29 -0.53 15.43
C CYS A 121 -2.37 -0.13 16.59
N ARG A 122 -2.64 1.01 17.25
CA ARG A 122 -1.96 1.42 18.48
C ARG A 122 -2.12 0.38 19.58
N ASP A 123 -3.36 -0.05 19.82
CA ASP A 123 -3.70 -0.92 20.94
C ASP A 123 -3.13 -2.35 20.77
N ILE A 124 -2.84 -2.78 19.54
CA ILE A 124 -2.23 -4.09 19.25
C ILE A 124 -0.78 -3.99 18.74
N TRP A 125 -0.14 -2.81 18.84
CA TRP A 125 1.16 -2.54 18.21
C TRP A 125 2.21 -3.58 18.57
N ASP A 126 2.34 -3.88 19.86
CA ASP A 126 3.32 -4.82 20.41
C ASP A 126 3.13 -6.26 19.91
N THR A 127 1.95 -6.58 19.38
CA THR A 127 1.68 -7.89 18.75
C THR A 127 1.87 -7.85 17.24
N ILE A 128 1.37 -6.81 16.57
CA ILE A 128 1.36 -6.78 15.10
C ILE A 128 2.69 -6.33 14.50
N TYR A 129 3.38 -5.39 15.13
CA TYR A 129 4.59 -4.82 14.59
C TYR A 129 5.75 -5.82 14.52
N PRO A 130 6.06 -6.62 15.57
CA PRO A 130 7.13 -7.62 15.46
C PRO A 130 6.89 -8.61 14.31
N GLN A 131 5.63 -8.97 14.08
CA GLN A 131 5.23 -9.88 13.00
C GLN A 131 5.36 -9.23 11.62
N ALA A 132 5.13 -7.92 11.52
CA ALA A 132 5.34 -7.14 10.29
C ALA A 132 6.82 -6.91 10.00
N ALA A 133 7.62 -6.54 11.00
CA ALA A 133 9.05 -6.32 10.86
C ALA A 133 9.79 -7.61 10.51
N ALA A 134 9.35 -8.77 11.01
CA ALA A 134 9.88 -10.07 10.61
C ALA A 134 9.39 -10.56 9.24
N TYR A 135 8.44 -9.86 8.60
CA TYR A 135 7.73 -10.34 7.41
C TYR A 135 8.53 -10.14 6.12
N ASN A 136 9.39 -11.10 5.80
CA ASN A 136 10.21 -11.08 4.59
C ASN A 136 9.55 -11.87 3.43
N ARG A 137 8.42 -11.38 2.92
CA ARG A 137 7.64 -12.01 1.83
C ARG A 137 7.04 -10.97 0.87
N THR A 138 6.82 -11.39 -0.37
CA THR A 138 6.00 -10.69 -1.37
C THR A 138 4.65 -11.38 -1.55
N LEU A 139 3.71 -10.69 -2.21
CA LEU A 139 2.45 -11.29 -2.65
C LEU A 139 2.63 -12.53 -3.54
N LEU A 140 3.80 -12.67 -4.20
CA LEU A 140 4.09 -13.78 -5.11
C LEU A 140 4.73 -14.97 -4.42
N CYS A 141 5.15 -14.87 -3.16
CA CYS A 141 5.66 -16.02 -2.41
C CYS A 141 4.57 -17.10 -2.29
N ASP A 142 4.94 -18.35 -2.05
CA ASP A 142 3.96 -19.43 -1.88
C ASP A 142 3.31 -19.39 -0.49
N ASP A 143 4.10 -19.05 0.52
CA ASP A 143 3.66 -18.79 1.90
C ASP A 143 3.36 -17.31 2.17
N TRP A 144 2.96 -16.55 1.13
CA TRP A 144 2.62 -15.11 1.19
C TRP A 144 1.50 -14.75 2.20
N ALA A 145 0.85 -15.72 2.81
CA ALA A 145 -0.20 -15.53 3.80
C ALA A 145 -0.04 -16.58 4.91
N PRO A 146 0.91 -16.43 5.84
CA PRO A 146 0.97 -17.33 6.99
C PRO A 146 -0.22 -17.08 7.93
N SER A 147 -0.50 -18.05 8.82
CA SER A 147 -1.69 -18.06 9.68
C SER A 147 -1.96 -16.75 10.41
N PHE A 148 -0.91 -16.11 10.94
CA PHE A 148 -1.00 -14.81 11.62
C PHE A 148 -1.69 -13.74 10.75
N TRP A 149 -1.25 -13.61 9.49
CA TRP A 149 -1.78 -12.62 8.55
C TRP A 149 -3.12 -13.06 7.95
N GLN A 150 -3.32 -14.35 7.70
CA GLN A 150 -4.60 -14.85 7.22
C GLN A 150 -5.75 -14.46 8.15
N GLU A 151 -5.57 -14.64 9.47
CA GLU A 151 -6.54 -14.24 10.49
C GLU A 151 -6.81 -12.72 10.44
N ARG A 152 -5.74 -11.92 10.36
CA ARG A 152 -5.83 -10.44 10.38
C ARG A 152 -6.36 -9.84 9.08
N TRP A 153 -6.40 -10.63 8.00
CA TRP A 153 -7.02 -10.29 6.72
C TRP A 153 -8.46 -10.80 6.57
N GLN A 154 -9.05 -11.38 7.62
CA GLN A 154 -10.48 -11.73 7.67
C GLN A 154 -11.36 -10.52 8.02
N PHE A 155 -11.23 -9.44 7.26
CA PHE A 155 -12.16 -8.31 7.32
C PHE A 155 -12.81 -8.11 5.95
N PRO A 156 -14.05 -7.61 5.91
CA PRO A 156 -14.78 -7.47 4.66
C PRO A 156 -14.10 -6.46 3.74
N ILE A 157 -14.06 -6.79 2.45
CA ILE A 157 -13.68 -5.87 1.40
C ILE A 157 -14.82 -4.85 1.25
N GLY A 158 -14.64 -3.68 1.86
CA GLY A 158 -15.63 -2.60 1.80
C GLY A 158 -15.20 -1.37 2.60
N PRO A 159 -15.97 -0.29 2.54
CA PRO A 159 -15.75 0.87 3.39
C PRO A 159 -16.04 0.55 4.87
N PRO A 160 -15.19 0.99 5.82
CA PRO A 160 -14.01 1.84 5.60
C PRO A 160 -12.79 1.07 5.07
N VAL A 161 -12.17 1.57 3.99
CA VAL A 161 -11.00 0.95 3.32
C VAL A 161 -9.69 1.04 4.12
N TYR A 162 -9.73 1.72 5.27
CA TYR A 162 -8.57 2.10 6.07
C TYR A 162 -7.79 0.91 6.65
N LYS A 163 -8.45 -0.21 6.93
CA LYS A 163 -7.75 -1.40 7.44
C LYS A 163 -6.83 -2.00 6.38
N ALA A 164 -7.27 -2.10 5.13
CA ALA A 164 -6.43 -2.53 4.01
C ALA A 164 -5.23 -1.57 3.80
N LYS A 165 -5.46 -0.26 3.94
CA LYS A 165 -4.40 0.75 3.87
C LYS A 165 -3.35 0.59 4.97
N MET A 166 -3.77 0.34 6.22
CA MET A 166 -2.84 0.06 7.33
C MET A 166 -2.05 -1.23 7.10
N MET A 167 -2.71 -2.32 6.66
CA MET A 167 -2.01 -3.57 6.32
C MET A 167 -0.94 -3.33 5.27
N SER A 168 -1.26 -2.53 4.25
CA SER A 168 -0.34 -2.18 3.17
C SER A 168 0.85 -1.32 3.61
N LEU A 169 0.74 -0.65 4.76
CA LEU A 169 1.85 0.08 5.37
C LEU A 169 2.79 -0.86 6.14
N LEU A 170 2.21 -1.86 6.82
CA LEU A 170 2.94 -2.83 7.64
C LEU A 170 3.66 -3.90 6.80
N VAL A 171 3.02 -4.39 5.73
CA VAL A 171 3.58 -5.42 4.85
C VAL A 171 3.55 -4.94 3.38
N PRO A 172 4.44 -3.99 3.03
CA PRO A 172 4.34 -3.18 1.81
C PRO A 172 4.53 -3.97 0.52
N ASP A 173 5.06 -5.17 0.57
CA ASP A 173 5.26 -6.01 -0.61
C ASP A 173 4.17 -7.05 -0.85
N THR A 174 3.18 -7.11 0.06
CA THR A 174 2.14 -8.14 0.06
C THR A 174 0.74 -7.55 0.11
N ALA A 175 0.44 -6.71 1.11
CA ALA A 175 -0.90 -6.16 1.27
C ALA A 175 -1.13 -4.98 0.32
N VAL A 176 -2.13 -5.08 -0.55
CA VAL A 176 -2.49 -4.05 -1.53
C VAL A 176 -3.61 -3.15 -0.98
N PRO A 177 -3.41 -1.82 -0.89
CA PRO A 177 -4.44 -0.89 -0.47
C PRO A 177 -5.49 -0.77 -1.57
N TYR A 178 -6.58 -0.08 -1.27
CA TYR A 178 -7.51 0.38 -2.29
C TYR A 178 -8.31 1.57 -1.75
N ASP A 179 -8.82 2.37 -2.68
CA ASP A 179 -9.83 3.39 -2.40
C ASP A 179 -11.24 2.89 -2.72
N THR A 180 -12.25 3.60 -2.22
CA THR A 180 -13.66 3.23 -2.44
C THR A 180 -14.02 3.19 -3.93
N ALA A 181 -13.49 4.13 -4.74
CA ALA A 181 -13.69 4.14 -6.19
C ALA A 181 -12.98 2.94 -6.85
N SER A 182 -11.68 2.75 -6.59
CA SER A 182 -10.90 1.59 -7.06
C SER A 182 -11.57 0.26 -6.70
N LEU A 183 -12.16 0.17 -5.52
CA LEU A 183 -12.85 -1.04 -5.07
C LEU A 183 -14.02 -1.43 -5.99
N THR A 184 -14.77 -0.44 -6.49
CA THR A 184 -15.90 -0.72 -7.38
C THR A 184 -15.40 -1.37 -8.68
N SER A 185 -14.30 -0.86 -9.22
CA SER A 185 -13.64 -1.42 -10.40
C SER A 185 -13.07 -2.82 -10.13
N LEU A 186 -12.31 -2.99 -9.03
CA LEU A 186 -11.74 -4.27 -8.61
C LEU A 186 -12.80 -5.35 -8.46
N ARG A 187 -13.94 -5.02 -7.84
CA ARG A 187 -15.05 -5.98 -7.70
C ARG A 187 -15.64 -6.39 -9.03
N GLY A 188 -15.77 -5.45 -9.97
CA GLY A 188 -16.24 -5.74 -11.33
C GLY A 188 -15.26 -6.62 -12.12
N MET A 189 -13.95 -6.33 -12.04
CA MET A 189 -12.92 -7.06 -12.77
C MET A 189 -12.70 -8.49 -12.24
N PHE A 190 -12.74 -8.67 -10.92
CA PHE A 190 -12.49 -9.97 -10.27
C PHE A 190 -13.77 -10.71 -9.86
N GLY A 191 -14.95 -10.20 -10.21
CA GLY A 191 -16.22 -10.83 -9.85
C GLY A 191 -16.44 -10.97 -8.34
N LEU A 192 -15.99 -9.99 -7.54
CA LEU A 192 -16.01 -10.08 -6.08
C LEU A 192 -17.38 -9.73 -5.48
N SER A 193 -17.95 -10.67 -4.74
CA SER A 193 -19.23 -10.52 -4.04
C SER A 193 -19.11 -9.57 -2.83
N PRO A 194 -20.20 -8.86 -2.47
CA PRO A 194 -20.23 -8.07 -1.24
C PRO A 194 -19.89 -8.94 -0.02
N GLY A 195 -19.07 -8.42 0.91
CA GLY A 195 -18.75 -9.11 2.16
C GLY A 195 -17.62 -10.16 2.06
N GLN A 196 -17.08 -10.45 0.87
CA GLN A 196 -15.87 -11.25 0.76
C GLN A 196 -14.71 -10.62 1.56
N HIS A 197 -13.85 -11.46 2.12
CA HIS A 197 -12.74 -11.02 2.96
C HIS A 197 -11.53 -10.54 2.15
N TYR A 198 -10.73 -9.65 2.73
CA TYR A 198 -9.58 -9.03 2.09
C TYR A 198 -8.54 -10.03 1.55
N ASN A 199 -8.35 -11.16 2.23
CA ASN A 199 -7.50 -12.24 1.72
C ASN A 199 -7.97 -12.81 0.36
N VAL A 200 -9.27 -12.78 0.05
CA VAL A 200 -9.81 -13.19 -1.27
C VAL A 200 -9.38 -12.20 -2.35
N LEU A 201 -9.40 -10.89 -2.07
CA LEU A 201 -8.88 -9.88 -3.00
C LEU A 201 -7.39 -10.11 -3.25
N LEU A 202 -6.58 -10.30 -2.19
CA LEU A 202 -5.14 -10.53 -2.34
C LEU A 202 -4.84 -11.79 -3.16
N ARG A 203 -5.62 -12.88 -3.00
CA ARG A 203 -5.50 -14.07 -3.85
C ARG A 203 -5.75 -13.78 -5.32
N ASN A 204 -6.79 -13.00 -5.64
CA ASN A 204 -7.08 -12.61 -7.02
C ASN A 204 -5.97 -11.73 -7.60
N LEU A 205 -5.49 -10.76 -6.84
CA LEU A 205 -4.37 -9.90 -7.24
C LEU A 205 -3.08 -10.69 -7.43
N ARG A 206 -2.81 -11.69 -6.58
CA ARG A 206 -1.68 -12.61 -6.74
C ARG A 206 -1.75 -13.36 -8.07
N GLN A 207 -2.90 -13.99 -8.36
CA GLN A 207 -3.08 -14.74 -9.60
C GLN A 207 -2.99 -13.84 -10.83
N TYR A 208 -3.54 -12.62 -10.74
CA TYR A 208 -3.39 -11.61 -11.76
C TYR A 208 -1.92 -11.26 -12.03
N CYS A 209 -1.14 -10.95 -10.99
CA CYS A 209 0.27 -10.61 -11.15
C CYS A 209 1.07 -11.76 -11.76
N ILE A 210 0.82 -13.00 -11.32
CA ILE A 210 1.47 -14.19 -11.89
C ILE A 210 1.13 -14.33 -13.37
N GLY A 211 -0.14 -14.20 -13.73
CA GLY A 211 -0.57 -14.27 -15.13
C GLY A 211 0.08 -13.22 -16.02
N VAL A 212 0.26 -11.98 -15.52
CA VAL A 212 0.96 -10.92 -16.24
C VAL A 212 2.45 -11.25 -16.41
N LEU A 213 3.12 -11.65 -15.32
CA LEU A 213 4.55 -11.94 -15.35
C LEU A 213 4.88 -13.14 -16.26
N ASP A 214 4.08 -14.22 -16.18
CA ASP A 214 4.20 -15.39 -17.04
C ASP A 214 3.89 -15.04 -18.51
N GLY A 215 2.82 -14.28 -18.76
CA GLY A 215 2.38 -13.92 -20.11
C GLY A 215 3.35 -12.99 -20.84
N GLU A 216 3.96 -12.06 -20.12
CA GLU A 216 4.88 -11.05 -20.69
C GLU A 216 6.36 -11.47 -20.57
N GLY A 217 6.65 -12.57 -19.85
CA GLY A 217 8.00 -13.10 -19.68
C GLY A 217 8.95 -12.16 -18.93
N VAL A 218 8.44 -11.35 -18.00
CA VAL A 218 9.24 -10.35 -17.27
C VAL A 218 9.52 -10.75 -15.83
N GLY A 219 10.65 -10.28 -15.31
CA GLY A 219 11.02 -10.45 -13.91
C GLY A 219 10.25 -9.51 -12.99
N LEU A 220 10.20 -9.85 -11.71
CA LEU A 220 9.56 -9.02 -10.69
C LEU A 220 10.24 -7.64 -10.56
N ASP A 221 11.56 -7.58 -10.68
CA ASP A 221 12.31 -6.32 -10.56
C ASP A 221 11.97 -5.37 -11.71
N ASP A 222 11.79 -5.88 -12.94
CA ASP A 222 11.34 -5.08 -14.09
C ASP A 222 9.90 -4.60 -13.90
N PHE A 223 9.02 -5.47 -13.36
CA PHE A 223 7.65 -5.10 -13.04
C PHE A 223 7.57 -3.98 -12.00
N ARG A 224 8.45 -4.00 -10.99
CA ARG A 224 8.58 -2.94 -9.98
C ARG A 224 9.08 -1.62 -10.54
N ARG A 225 9.73 -1.63 -11.70
CA ARG A 225 10.23 -0.43 -12.39
C ARG A 225 9.20 0.18 -13.34
N LEU A 226 8.02 -0.42 -13.50
CA LEU A 226 6.94 0.18 -14.29
C LEU A 226 6.40 1.47 -13.66
N ASP A 227 6.55 1.63 -12.35
CA ASP A 227 6.16 2.86 -11.67
C ASP A 227 7.32 3.85 -11.62
N VAL A 228 7.29 4.78 -12.58
CA VAL A 228 8.27 5.85 -12.74
C VAL A 228 7.62 7.22 -12.52
N PRO A 229 7.37 7.63 -11.25
CA PRO A 229 6.80 8.95 -10.94
C PRO A 229 7.51 10.15 -11.58
N GLY A 230 8.83 10.04 -11.77
CA GLY A 230 9.68 11.08 -12.33
C GLY A 230 9.35 11.47 -13.78
N GLU A 231 8.63 10.63 -14.52
CA GLU A 231 8.15 10.96 -15.88
C GLU A 231 6.99 11.97 -15.86
N VAL A 232 6.31 12.08 -14.73
CA VAL A 232 5.08 12.86 -14.58
C VAL A 232 5.29 14.11 -13.72
N GLY A 233 6.14 14.02 -12.70
CA GLY A 233 6.36 15.10 -11.76
C GLY A 233 7.74 15.05 -11.10
N THR A 234 8.11 16.16 -10.45
CA THR A 234 9.38 16.26 -9.71
C THR A 234 9.13 16.06 -8.22
N PHE A 235 10.07 15.40 -7.55
CA PHE A 235 10.02 15.21 -6.09
C PHE A 235 10.50 16.48 -5.39
N HIS A 236 9.62 17.11 -4.61
CA HIS A 236 9.94 18.27 -3.78
C HIS A 236 9.65 17.95 -2.32
N THR A 237 10.65 18.14 -1.46
CA THR A 237 10.53 17.85 -0.02
C THR A 237 9.52 18.74 0.69
N ASP A 238 9.32 19.97 0.19
CA ASP A 238 8.38 20.95 0.76
C ASP A 238 6.91 20.52 0.61
N LEU A 239 6.67 19.54 -0.27
CA LEU A 239 5.36 18.95 -0.51
C LEU A 239 5.05 17.79 0.46
N ILE A 240 6.04 17.30 1.21
CA ILE A 240 5.85 16.23 2.18
C ILE A 240 5.00 16.74 3.34
N THR A 241 3.93 16.03 3.63
CA THR A 241 3.12 16.32 4.82
C THR A 241 3.71 15.54 6.00
N TRP A 242 3.93 16.24 7.12
CA TRP A 242 4.62 15.69 8.30
C TRP A 242 6.03 15.14 8.01
N PRO A 243 6.95 15.98 7.52
CA PRO A 243 8.34 15.56 7.39
C PRO A 243 8.94 15.30 8.77
N ARG A 244 9.65 14.19 8.92
CA ARG A 244 10.45 13.85 10.09
C ARG A 244 11.58 14.89 10.22
N PRO A 245 11.71 15.54 11.38
CA PRO A 245 12.77 16.53 11.60
C PRO A 245 14.14 15.94 11.30
N ARG A 246 14.97 16.68 10.55
CA ARG A 246 16.35 16.33 10.19
C ARG A 246 16.49 15.05 9.33
N PHE A 247 15.40 14.49 8.80
CA PHE A 247 15.47 13.37 7.86
C PHE A 247 15.79 13.86 6.45
N VAL A 248 16.65 13.13 5.74
CA VAL A 248 17.06 13.45 4.36
C VAL A 248 16.27 12.58 3.39
N TYR A 249 15.28 13.18 2.74
CA TYR A 249 14.41 12.49 1.78
C TYR A 249 15.01 12.31 0.38
N GLY A 250 16.15 12.96 0.12
CA GLY A 250 16.72 13.06 -1.22
C GLY A 250 16.00 14.10 -2.09
N THR A 251 16.37 14.13 -3.37
CA THR A 251 15.94 15.16 -4.34
C THR A 251 15.19 14.58 -5.54
N ARG A 252 14.98 13.25 -5.57
CA ARG A 252 14.38 12.51 -6.68
C ARG A 252 13.59 11.31 -6.16
N PHE A 253 12.72 10.76 -7.00
CA PHE A 253 11.98 9.54 -6.72
C PHE A 253 12.89 8.30 -6.76
N LEU A 254 13.52 7.98 -5.62
CA LEU A 254 14.45 6.86 -5.49
C LEU A 254 14.12 5.96 -4.29
N PRO A 255 14.42 4.64 -4.36
CA PRO A 255 14.95 3.91 -5.51
C PRO A 255 13.92 3.79 -6.64
N LEU A 256 14.33 3.24 -7.79
CA LEU A 256 13.45 3.12 -8.96
C LEU A 256 12.40 2.03 -8.76
N GLU A 257 12.77 0.96 -8.08
CA GLU A 257 11.90 -0.15 -7.74
C GLU A 257 10.94 0.24 -6.62
N ARG A 258 9.66 -0.11 -6.77
CA ARG A 258 8.65 0.10 -5.73
C ARG A 258 8.21 -1.20 -5.08
N PRO A 259 7.62 -1.14 -3.87
CA PRO A 259 6.92 -2.28 -3.30
C PRO A 259 5.83 -2.77 -4.25
N LEU A 260 5.64 -4.08 -4.36
CA LEU A 260 4.72 -4.69 -5.31
C LEU A 260 3.29 -4.20 -5.04
N SER A 261 2.93 -3.97 -3.77
CA SER A 261 1.62 -3.43 -3.44
C SER A 261 1.34 -2.07 -4.07
N ARG A 262 2.36 -1.23 -4.27
CA ARG A 262 2.21 0.11 -4.89
C ARG A 262 2.02 0.01 -6.39
N ILE A 263 2.78 -0.86 -7.04
CA ILE A 263 2.59 -1.15 -8.46
C ILE A 263 1.17 -1.62 -8.70
N VAL A 264 0.72 -2.61 -7.93
CA VAL A 264 -0.62 -3.19 -8.07
C VAL A 264 -1.71 -2.15 -7.74
N ASP A 265 -1.57 -1.38 -6.66
CA ASP A 265 -2.50 -0.28 -6.34
C ASP A 265 -2.67 0.68 -7.53
N LYS A 266 -1.56 1.13 -8.12
CA LYS A 266 -1.59 2.11 -9.22
C LYS A 266 -2.22 1.58 -10.52
N ILE A 267 -2.20 0.27 -10.75
CA ILE A 267 -2.92 -0.36 -11.89
C ILE A 267 -4.43 -0.14 -11.78
N PHE A 268 -4.96 -0.23 -10.56
CA PHE A 268 -6.39 -0.18 -10.29
C PHE A 268 -6.85 1.16 -9.71
N TYR A 269 -5.93 2.07 -9.47
CA TYR A 269 -6.22 3.35 -8.83
C TYR A 269 -7.21 4.16 -9.66
N GLN A 270 -8.36 4.42 -9.06
CA GLN A 270 -9.34 5.34 -9.60
C GLN A 270 -9.50 6.48 -8.60
N PRO A 271 -9.20 7.73 -8.99
CA PRO A 271 -9.56 8.86 -8.15
C PRO A 271 -11.08 8.88 -7.96
N GLY A 272 -11.50 8.94 -6.70
CA GLY A 272 -12.88 9.21 -6.32
C GLY A 272 -13.09 10.68 -5.96
#